data_AF-A0A534EPL4-F1
#
_entry.id   AF-A0A534EPL4-F1
#
_cell.length_a   1.000
_cell.length_b   1.000
_cell.length_c   1.000
_cell.angle_alpha   90.00
_cell.angle_beta   90.00
_cell.angle_gamma   90.00
#
_symmetry.space_group_name_H-M   'P 1'
#
loop_
_entity.id
_entity.type
_entity.pdbx_description
1 polymer ?
#
loop_
_entity_poly.entity_id
_entity_poly.type
_entity_poly.pdbx_seq_one_letter_code
_entity_poly.pdbx_strand_id
1 'polypeptide(L)' 'MHVYPGAGHMITRVGYGGPLSSFVFHPVAKDFEATGGLPNANCEDSYDAWDRVLTFLSRINVDVTDGGKPP' A
#
# COMPACT_ATOMS: atom_id res chain seq x y z
N MET A 1 7.23 9.70 7.07
CA MET A 1 5.96 9.59 6.32
C MET A 1 6.31 9.61 4.84
N HIS A 2 5.87 8.61 4.08
CA HIS A 2 6.10 8.53 2.63
C HIS A 2 4.77 8.71 1.90
N VAL A 3 4.75 9.48 0.82
CA VAL A 3 3.54 9.89 0.11
C VAL A 3 3.69 9.55 -1.36
N TYR A 4 2.71 8.85 -1.91
CA TYR A 4 2.67 8.44 -3.31
C TYR A 4 1.69 9.34 -4.08
N PRO A 5 2.18 10.32 -4.86
CA PRO A 5 1.32 11.35 -5.45
C PRO A 5 0.38 10.81 -6.54
N GLY A 6 0.70 9.69 -7.16
CA GLY A 6 -0.12 9.06 -8.20
C GLY A 6 -0.97 7.89 -7.70
N ALA A 7 -0.85 7.51 -6.42
CA ALA A 7 -1.62 6.44 -5.82
C ALA A 7 -3.00 6.93 -5.36
N GLY A 8 -3.99 6.07 -5.56
CA GLY A 8 -5.32 6.18 -4.98
C GLY A 8 -5.42 5.43 -3.65
N HIS A 9 -6.65 5.28 -3.19
CA HIS A 9 -6.96 4.61 -1.93
C HIS A 9 -6.59 3.13 -1.92
N MET A 10 -6.68 2.47 -3.08
CA MET A 10 -6.51 1.02 -3.21
C MET A 10 -5.06 0.67 -3.56
N ILE A 11 -4.18 0.68 -2.55
CA ILE A 11 -2.86 0.04 -2.63
C ILE A 11 -3.01 -1.42 -2.22
N THR A 12 -2.54 -2.33 -3.06
CA THR A 12 -2.68 -3.77 -2.84
C THR A 12 -1.37 -4.50 -3.04
N ARG A 13 -1.23 -5.68 -2.45
CA ARG A 13 -0.08 -6.55 -2.74
C ARG A 13 -0.14 -6.97 -4.21
N VAL A 14 0.96 -6.72 -4.91
CA VAL A 14 1.13 -7.12 -6.31
C VAL A 14 0.91 -8.63 -6.47
N GLY A 15 0.15 -9.01 -7.49
CA GLY A 15 -0.21 -10.39 -7.78
C GLY A 15 -1.42 -10.91 -7.02
N TYR A 16 -1.92 -10.16 -6.04
CA TYR A 16 -3.14 -10.47 -5.28
C TYR A 16 -4.28 -9.46 -5.55
N GLY A 17 -4.02 -8.42 -6.35
CA GLY A 17 -4.99 -7.41 -6.75
C GLY A 17 -5.67 -7.71 -8.09
N GLY A 18 -6.89 -7.19 -8.25
CA GLY A 18 -7.53 -7.06 -9.56
C GLY A 18 -7.09 -5.78 -10.30
N PRO A 19 -7.64 -5.53 -11.50
CA PRO A 19 -7.42 -4.27 -12.22
C PRO A 19 -7.75 -3.05 -11.35
N LEU A 20 -6.97 -1.98 -11.47
CA LEU A 20 -7.28 -0.73 -10.78
C LEU A 20 -8.64 -0.20 -11.25
N SER A 21 -9.46 0.20 -10.28
CA SER A 21 -10.60 1.08 -10.50
C SER A 21 -10.41 2.36 -9.71
N SER A 22 -10.50 3.50 -10.39
CA SER A 22 -10.48 4.83 -9.75
C SER A 22 -11.81 5.20 -9.09
N PHE A 23 -12.82 4.31 -9.19
CA PHE A 23 -14.14 4.46 -8.56
C PHE A 23 -14.59 3.17 -7.89
N VAL A 24 -15.35 3.29 -6.81
CA VAL A 24 -16.00 2.16 -6.14
C VAL A 24 -17.40 2.55 -5.72
N PHE A 25 -18.33 1.59 -5.64
CA PHE A 25 -19.59 1.83 -4.93
C PHE A 25 -19.34 1.70 -3.43
N HIS A 26 -19.46 2.79 -2.69
CA HIS A 26 -19.20 2.81 -1.26
C HIS A 26 -20.42 2.25 -0.49
N PRO A 27 -20.27 1.11 0.23
CA PRO A 27 -21.42 0.38 0.76
C PRO A 27 -22.15 1.11 1.89
N VAL A 28 -21.49 2.05 2.59
CA VAL A 28 -22.10 2.88 3.64
C VAL A 28 -22.79 4.11 3.06
N ALA A 29 -22.10 4.91 2.24
CA ALA A 29 -22.65 6.09 1.57
C ALA A 29 -23.75 5.77 0.54
N LYS A 30 -23.82 4.52 0.05
CA LYS A 30 -24.75 4.08 -1.01
C LYS A 30 -24.58 4.87 -2.31
N ASP A 31 -23.35 5.28 -2.61
CA ASP A 31 -23.03 6.06 -3.80
C ASP A 31 -21.67 5.65 -4.39
N PHE A 32 -21.39 6.10 -5.61
CA PHE A 32 -20.08 5.96 -6.24
C PHE A 32 -19.11 6.99 -5.68
N GLU A 33 -17.96 6.53 -5.22
CA GLU A 33 -16.88 7.37 -4.71
C GLU A 33 -15.63 7.22 -5.56
N ALA A 34 -14.94 8.35 -5.76
CA ALA A 34 -13.64 8.37 -6.40
C ALA A 34 -12.57 7.90 -5.40
N THR A 35 -11.97 6.75 -5.68
CA THR A 35 -10.81 6.23 -4.93
C THR A 35 -9.49 6.80 -5.47
N GLY A 36 -9.53 7.45 -6.63
CA GLY A 36 -8.36 8.09 -7.26
C GLY A 36 -7.35 7.09 -7.80
N GLY A 37 -6.13 7.59 -8.05
CA GLY A 37 -5.02 6.79 -8.57
C GLY A 37 -4.94 6.76 -10.10
N LEU A 38 -3.71 6.86 -10.61
CA LEU A 38 -3.39 6.64 -12.01
C LEU A 38 -2.95 5.18 -12.22
N PRO A 39 -3.38 4.49 -13.29
CA PRO A 39 -3.09 3.06 -13.49
C PRO A 39 -1.63 2.67 -13.25
N ASN A 40 -0.70 3.36 -13.91
CA ASN A 40 0.72 3.03 -13.80
C ASN A 40 1.30 3.45 -12.45
N ALA A 41 0.93 4.63 -11.94
CA ALA A 41 1.45 5.08 -10.64
C ALA A 41 0.99 4.16 -9.52
N ASN A 42 -0.30 3.81 -9.47
CA ASN A 42 -0.84 2.93 -8.45
C ASN A 42 -0.23 1.51 -8.51
N CYS A 43 0.18 1.06 -9.70
CA CYS A 43 0.90 -0.20 -9.89
C CYS A 43 2.30 -0.12 -9.28
N GLU A 44 3.14 0.82 -9.74
CA GLU A 44 4.53 0.98 -9.27
C GLU A 44 4.59 1.34 -7.78
N ASP A 45 3.71 2.22 -7.32
CA ASP A 45 3.63 2.64 -5.91
C ASP A 45 3.20 1.46 -5.02
N SER A 46 2.41 0.50 -5.54
CA SER A 46 2.06 -0.72 -4.79
C SER A 46 3.27 -1.65 -4.62
N TYR A 47 4.18 -1.74 -5.59
CA TYR A 47 5.43 -2.48 -5.45
C TYR A 47 6.32 -1.87 -4.36
N ASP A 48 6.56 -0.56 -4.46
CA ASP A 48 7.41 0.16 -3.50
C ASP A 48 6.81 0.16 -2.09
N ALA A 49 5.50 0.39 -1.95
CA ALA A 49 4.82 0.36 -0.67
C ALA A 49 4.96 -1.01 0.01
N TRP A 50 4.83 -2.10 -0.74
CA TRP A 50 4.97 -3.45 -0.20
C TRP A 50 6.40 -3.76 0.22
N ASP A 51 7.39 -3.39 -0.59
CA ASP A 51 8.82 -3.55 -0.24
C ASP A 51 9.18 -2.79 1.04
N ARG A 52 8.68 -1.56 1.19
CA ARG A 52 8.88 -0.75 2.40
C ARG A 52 8.25 -1.37 3.64
N VAL A 53 7.05 -1.95 3.53
CA VAL A 53 6.42 -2.68 4.64
C VAL A 53 7.28 -3.86 5.05
N LEU A 54 7.75 -4.67 4.10
CA LEU A 54 8.63 -5.81 4.39
C LEU A 54 9.96 -5.38 5.01
N THR A 55 10.57 -4.31 4.51
CA THR A 55 11.80 -3.74 5.06
C THR A 55 11.61 -3.19 6.48
N PHE A 56 10.47 -2.58 6.75
CA PHE A 56 10.14 -2.12 8.10
C PHE A 56 9.96 -3.30 9.06
N LEU A 57 9.18 -4.31 8.65
CA LEU A 57 8.93 -5.49 9.46
C LEU A 57 10.20 -6.32 9.72
N SER A 58 11.11 -6.41 8.75
CA SER A 58 12.36 -7.15 8.93
C SER A 58 13.25 -6.53 10.01
N ARG A 59 13.30 -5.20 10.10
CA ARG A 59 14.04 -4.47 11.14
C ARG A 59 13.45 -4.74 12.53
N ILE A 60 12.12 -4.70 12.66
CA ILE A 60 11.46 -5.04 13.93
C ILE A 60 11.71 -6.49 14.32
N ASN A 61 11.65 -7.41 13.35
CA ASN A 61 11.86 -8.82 13.65
C ASN A 61 13.29 -9.09 14.14
N VAL A 62 14.28 -8.43 13.55
CA VAL A 62 15.68 -8.47 14.02
C VAL A 62 15.78 -7.88 15.44
N ASP A 63 15.17 -6.72 15.71
CA ASP A 63 15.17 -6.11 17.05
C ASP A 63 14.52 -7.04 18.10
N VAL A 64 13.45 -7.76 17.77
CA VAL A 64 12.79 -8.72 18.68
C VAL A 64 13.67 -9.95 18.92
N THR A 65 14.34 -10.48 17.89
CA THR A 65 15.20 -11.67 18.02
C THR A 65 16.54 -11.38 18.70
N ASP A 66 17.05 -10.14 18.59
CA ASP A 66 18.31 -9.72 19.19
C ASP A 66 18.14 -9.05 20.56
N GLY A 67 16.93 -9.11 21.14
CA GLY A 67 16.65 -8.59 22.47
C GLY A 67 16.65 -7.06 22.58
N GLY A 68 16.35 -6.35 21.49
CA GLY A 68 16.21 -4.90 21.44
C GLY A 68 17.53 -4.12 21.42
N LYS A 69 18.63 -4.77 21.03
CA LYS A 69 19.92 -4.08 20.91
C LYS A 69 19.97 -3.34 19.56
N PRO A 70 20.14 -2.00 19.55
CA PRO A 70 20.23 -1.27 18.29
C PRO A 70 21.49 -1.69 17.50
N PRO A 71 21.48 -1.52 16.17
CA PRO A 71 22.65 -1.75 15.32
C PRO A 71 23.82 -0.82 15.67
#